data_AF-A0A3A4ZW38-F1
#
_entry.id   AF-A0A3A4ZW38-F1
#
_cell.length_a   1.000
_cell.length_b   1.000
_cell.length_c   1.000
_cell.angle_alpha   90.00
_cell.angle_beta   90.00
_cell.angle_gamma   90.00
#
_symmetry.space_group_name_H-M   'P 1'
#
loop_
_entity.id
_entity.type
_entity.pdbx_description
1 polymer ?
#
loop_
_entity_poly.entity_id
_entity_poly.type
_entity_poly.pdbx_seq_one_letter_code
_entity_poly.pdbx_strand_id
1 'polypeptide(L)'
;MKIEDLLSIALTPKPQEAKPAKGANFAQHLEEALAADTQKTAAPQAAGKLAPTAAVDPLAEISRNPSEVLDKVLSRLDTYREALAQTDLPLKKLSTLVQMLETDSQRLQDMAQSMPGNSPLKQVMEEAAALAYTESFKFNRGDYV
;
A
#
# COMPACT_ATOMS: atom_id res chain seq x y z
N MET A 1 15.65 -6.76 -49.31
CA MET A 1 16.08 -5.57 -48.55
C MET A 1 16.97 -6.08 -47.43
N LYS A 2 18.22 -5.62 -47.37
CA LYS A 2 19.25 -6.15 -46.45
C LYS A 2 19.07 -5.51 -45.07
N ILE A 3 19.18 -6.32 -44.03
CA ILE A 3 18.90 -5.97 -42.61
C ILE A 3 20.04 -5.10 -42.02
N GLU A 4 21.09 -4.87 -42.80
CA GLU A 4 22.33 -4.20 -42.40
C GLU A 4 22.21 -2.66 -42.40
N ASP A 5 21.12 -2.09 -42.96
CA ASP A 5 20.88 -0.64 -43.04
C ASP A 5 20.09 -0.08 -41.81
N LEU A 6 19.64 -0.96 -40.90
CA LEU A 6 18.84 -0.57 -39.73
C LEU A 6 19.68 -0.30 -38.46
N LEU A 7 21.02 -0.38 -38.55
CA LEU A 7 21.92 -0.28 -37.40
C LEU A 7 22.71 1.04 -37.32
N SER A 8 22.39 2.04 -38.14
CA SER A 8 23.08 3.36 -38.15
C SER A 8 22.27 4.51 -37.57
N ILE A 9 21.26 4.23 -36.74
CA ILE A 9 20.53 5.27 -36.02
C ILE A 9 21.30 5.63 -34.75
N ALA A 10 22.31 6.49 -34.91
CA ALA A 10 22.93 7.22 -33.82
C ALA A 10 21.95 8.29 -33.31
N LEU A 11 21.13 7.96 -32.31
CA LEU A 11 20.42 8.95 -31.49
C LEU A 11 21.20 9.21 -30.20
N THR A 12 22.30 9.95 -30.33
CA THR A 12 22.81 10.72 -29.19
C THR A 12 21.82 11.85 -28.89
N PRO A 13 21.18 11.90 -27.71
CA PRO A 13 20.37 13.05 -27.34
C PRO A 13 21.29 14.26 -27.13
N LYS A 14 21.11 15.29 -27.97
CA LYS A 14 21.73 16.61 -27.82
C LYS A 14 21.23 17.22 -26.50
N PRO A 15 22.10 17.67 -25.58
CA PRO A 15 21.69 18.35 -24.36
C PRO A 15 20.92 19.62 -24.72
N GLN A 16 19.63 19.64 -24.40
CA GLN A 16 18.78 20.81 -24.55
C GLN A 16 18.99 21.71 -23.33
N GLU A 17 19.47 22.93 -23.57
CA GLU A 17 19.65 23.96 -22.54
C GLU A 17 18.37 24.15 -21.72
N ALA A 18 18.49 23.92 -20.41
CA ALA A 18 17.47 24.22 -19.43
C ALA A 18 17.29 25.73 -19.33
N LYS A 19 16.16 26.24 -19.85
CA LYS A 19 15.70 27.59 -19.50
C LYS A 19 15.43 27.63 -17.99
N PRO A 20 15.98 28.58 -17.23
CA PRO A 20 15.67 28.70 -15.81
C PRO A 20 14.20 29.09 -15.67
N ALA A 21 13.37 28.15 -15.21
CA ALA A 21 12.03 28.43 -14.74
C ALA A 21 12.17 29.27 -13.47
N LYS A 22 12.03 30.59 -13.67
CA LYS A 22 11.68 31.66 -12.72
C LYS A 22 11.31 31.12 -11.33
N GLY A 23 12.28 31.08 -10.43
CA GLY A 23 12.14 30.67 -9.02
C GLY A 23 11.32 31.62 -8.15
N ALA A 24 10.29 32.27 -8.70
CA ALA A 24 9.40 33.17 -7.99
C ALA A 24 8.19 32.46 -7.36
N ASN A 25 7.84 31.26 -7.85
CA ASN A 25 6.59 30.60 -7.46
C ASN A 25 6.73 29.74 -6.20
N PHE A 26 7.91 29.17 -5.93
CA PHE A 26 8.11 28.33 -4.75
C PHE A 26 8.09 29.13 -3.45
N ALA A 27 8.70 30.33 -3.45
CA ALA A 27 8.68 31.22 -2.30
C ALA A 27 7.25 31.66 -1.93
N GLN A 28 6.42 31.96 -2.92
CA GLN A 28 5.00 32.28 -2.70
C GLN A 28 4.21 31.11 -2.12
N HIS A 29 4.43 29.89 -2.61
CA HIS A 29 3.77 28.70 -2.05
C HIS A 29 4.24 28.37 -0.63
N LEU A 30 5.50 28.61 -0.29
CA LEU A 30 6.00 28.45 1.08
C LEU A 30 5.40 29.48 2.03
N GLU A 31 5.28 30.74 1.59
CA GLU A 31 4.73 31.82 2.41
C GLU A 31 3.21 31.64 2.62
N GLU A 32 2.50 31.13 1.61
CA GLU A 32 1.10 30.75 1.73
C GLU A 32 0.87 29.53 2.63
N ALA A 33 1.74 28.51 2.57
CA ALA A 33 1.70 27.38 3.50
C ALA A 33 1.99 27.82 4.95
N LEU A 34 2.95 28.74 5.15
CA LEU A 34 3.28 29.28 6.47
C LEU A 34 2.13 30.13 7.05
N ALA A 35 1.46 30.93 6.21
CA ALA A 35 0.29 31.70 6.62
C ALA A 35 -0.91 30.80 6.96
N ALA A 36 -1.12 29.72 6.21
CA ALA A 36 -2.17 28.74 6.47
C ALA A 36 -1.95 27.96 7.79
N ASP A 37 -0.70 27.72 8.19
CA ASP A 37 -0.35 27.04 9.46
C ASP A 37 -0.65 27.92 10.68
N THR A 38 -0.51 29.25 10.54
CA THR A 38 -0.72 30.20 11.64
C THR A 38 -2.20 30.38 12.03
N GLN A 39 -3.13 29.96 11.16
CA GLN A 39 -4.57 30.11 11.38
C GLN A 39 -5.27 28.83 11.88
N LYS A 40 -4.51 27.74 12.11
CA LYS A 40 -5.01 26.53 12.78
C LYS A 40 -4.17 26.21 14.02
N THR A 41 -4.15 27.15 14.97
CA THR A 41 -3.68 26.89 16.33
C THR A 41 -4.71 26.05 17.08
N ALA A 42 -4.63 24.73 16.86
CA ALA A 42 -4.98 23.77 17.90
C ALA A 42 -3.84 23.70 18.93
N ALA A 43 -4.22 23.44 20.18
CA ALA A 43 -3.38 23.27 21.35
C ALA A 43 -2.16 22.34 21.14
N PRO A 44 -1.08 22.51 21.92
CA PRO A 44 0.18 21.82 21.70
C PRO A 44 0.09 20.34 22.07
N GLN A 45 0.36 19.45 21.11
CA GLN A 45 0.75 18.07 21.41
C GLN A 45 2.26 17.93 21.25
N ALA A 46 2.89 17.60 22.37
CA ALA A 46 4.31 17.36 22.51
C ALA A 46 4.79 16.21 21.62
N ALA A 47 6.01 16.38 21.10
CA ALA A 47 6.81 15.29 20.57
C ALA A 47 6.92 14.17 21.62
N GLY A 48 6.43 12.98 21.29
CA GLY A 48 6.37 11.88 22.22
C GLY A 48 6.16 10.53 21.54
N LYS A 49 7.28 9.84 21.31
CA LYS A 49 7.44 8.37 21.31
C LYS A 49 6.84 7.60 20.14
N LEU A 50 7.68 6.71 19.60
CA LEU A 50 7.32 5.64 18.69
C LEU A 50 6.05 4.94 19.19
N ALA A 51 5.02 4.94 18.35
CA ALA A 51 3.75 4.33 18.69
C ALA A 51 3.93 2.82 18.89
N PRO A 52 3.37 2.24 19.97
CA PRO A 52 3.29 0.80 20.11
C PRO A 52 2.43 0.24 18.97
N THR A 53 2.83 -0.90 18.42
CA THR A 53 2.07 -1.69 17.44
C THR A 53 0.61 -1.73 17.87
N ALA A 54 -0.23 -1.00 17.13
CA ALA A 54 -1.64 -0.87 17.43
C ALA A 54 -2.25 -2.27 17.42
N ALA A 55 -2.88 -2.63 18.54
CA ALA A 55 -3.77 -3.78 18.59
C ALA A 55 -4.82 -3.55 17.49
N VAL A 56 -4.87 -4.48 16.54
CA VAL A 56 -5.92 -4.54 15.53
C VAL A 56 -7.25 -4.70 16.25
N ASP A 57 -8.01 -3.62 16.31
CA ASP A 57 -9.41 -3.63 16.72
C ASP A 57 -10.19 -4.40 15.63
N PRO A 58 -10.82 -5.55 15.95
CA PRO A 58 -11.53 -6.35 14.95
C PRO A 58 -12.84 -5.70 14.46
N LEU A 59 -13.21 -4.52 14.96
CA LEU A 59 -14.48 -3.86 14.63
C LEU A 59 -14.33 -2.39 14.17
N ALA A 60 -13.12 -1.85 14.14
CA ALA A 60 -12.90 -0.47 13.72
C ALA A 60 -12.63 -0.35 12.21
N GLU A 61 -13.54 0.36 11.56
CA GLU A 61 -13.46 0.88 10.19
C GLU A 61 -13.75 -0.11 9.05
N ILE A 62 -15.04 -0.19 8.71
CA ILE A 62 -15.48 -0.43 7.34
C ILE A 62 -15.04 0.79 6.50
N SER A 63 -13.74 0.91 6.21
CA SER A 63 -13.28 1.88 5.22
C SER A 63 -13.92 1.55 3.88
N ARG A 64 -14.60 2.53 3.27
CA ARG A 64 -15.25 2.36 1.96
C ARG A 64 -14.28 2.62 0.81
N ASN A 65 -13.09 3.12 1.11
CA ASN A 65 -12.08 3.43 0.10
C ASN A 65 -11.34 2.15 -0.27
N PRO A 66 -11.42 1.68 -1.53
CA PRO A 66 -10.79 0.43 -1.95
C PRO A 66 -9.29 0.41 -1.74
N SER A 67 -8.61 1.55 -1.94
CA SER A 67 -7.17 1.66 -1.72
C SER A 67 -6.78 1.49 -0.26
N GLU A 68 -7.52 2.10 0.67
CA GLU A 68 -7.25 1.95 2.10
C GLU A 68 -7.51 0.53 2.59
N VAL A 69 -8.55 -0.12 2.05
CA VAL A 69 -8.82 -1.54 2.36
C VAL A 69 -7.66 -2.39 1.85
N LEU A 70 -7.21 -2.19 0.61
CA LEU A 70 -6.08 -2.90 0.04
C LEU A 70 -4.81 -2.71 0.88
N ASP A 71 -4.46 -1.47 1.25
CA ASP A 71 -3.29 -1.19 2.10
C ASP A 71 -3.38 -1.89 3.45
N LYS A 72 -4.56 -1.92 4.08
CA LYS A 72 -4.78 -2.66 5.34
C LYS A 72 -4.56 -4.16 5.16
N VAL A 73 -5.02 -4.75 4.06
CA VAL A 73 -4.80 -6.19 3.79
C VAL A 73 -3.33 -6.48 3.52
N LEU A 74 -2.65 -5.66 2.73
CA LEU A 74 -1.22 -5.81 2.46
C LEU A 74 -0.39 -5.72 3.74
N SER A 75 -0.67 -4.72 4.60
CA SER A 75 -0.03 -4.60 5.91
C SER A 75 -0.26 -5.83 6.80
N ARG A 76 -1.44 -6.44 6.70
CA ARG A 76 -1.76 -7.67 7.45
C ARG A 76 -1.02 -8.89 6.90
N LEU A 77 -0.89 -9.02 5.59
CA LEU A 77 -0.06 -10.05 4.94
C LEU A 77 1.41 -9.93 5.37
N ASP A 78 1.95 -8.71 5.46
CA ASP A 78 3.30 -8.48 5.96
C ASP A 78 3.43 -8.89 7.43
N THR A 79 2.48 -8.50 8.26
CA THR A 79 2.45 -8.91 9.68
C THR A 79 2.37 -10.44 9.81
N TYR A 80 1.58 -11.10 8.96
CA TYR A 80 1.47 -12.55 8.92
C TYR A 80 2.79 -13.22 8.51
N ARG A 81 3.47 -12.69 7.50
CA ARG A 81 4.81 -13.15 7.07
C ARG A 81 5.83 -13.01 8.19
N GLU A 82 5.85 -11.88 8.89
CA GLU A 82 6.74 -11.66 10.03
C GLU A 82 6.42 -12.61 11.20
N ALA A 83 5.13 -12.86 11.45
CA ALA A 83 4.67 -13.80 12.45
C ALA A 83 5.09 -15.23 12.13
N LEU A 84 5.07 -15.65 10.86
CA LEU A 84 5.57 -16.95 10.41
C LEU A 84 7.09 -17.09 10.56
N ALA A 85 7.84 -15.98 10.46
CA ALA A 85 9.28 -15.99 10.66
C ALA A 85 9.69 -16.13 12.14
N GLN A 86 8.76 -15.93 13.07
CA GLN A 86 9.00 -16.03 14.51
C GLN A 86 8.64 -17.43 15.03
N THR A 87 9.66 -18.23 15.36
CA THR A 87 9.50 -19.60 15.85
C THR A 87 8.79 -19.71 17.21
N ASP A 88 8.82 -18.66 18.03
CA ASP A 88 8.23 -18.63 19.38
C ASP A 88 6.79 -18.06 19.42
N LEU A 89 6.19 -17.74 18.28
CA LEU A 89 4.86 -17.14 18.29
C LEU A 89 3.77 -18.19 18.54
N PRO A 90 2.85 -17.96 19.50
CA PRO A 90 1.79 -18.92 19.78
C PRO A 90 0.87 -19.09 18.57
N LEU A 91 0.60 -20.34 18.20
CA LEU A 91 -0.27 -20.72 17.08
C LEU A 91 -1.65 -20.03 17.12
N LYS A 92 -2.17 -19.77 18.32
CA LYS A 92 -3.44 -19.07 18.52
C LYS A 92 -3.42 -17.62 17.99
N LYS A 93 -2.28 -16.94 18.02
CA LYS A 93 -2.14 -15.60 17.42
C LYS A 93 -2.14 -15.67 15.90
N LEU A 94 -1.45 -16.67 15.33
CA LEU A 94 -1.48 -16.93 13.89
C LEU A 94 -2.88 -17.28 13.41
N SER A 95 -3.64 -18.11 14.16
CA SER A 95 -5.01 -18.45 13.78
C SER A 95 -5.94 -17.23 13.74
N THR A 96 -5.77 -16.27 14.66
CA THR A 96 -6.53 -15.01 14.61
C THR A 96 -6.18 -14.20 13.36
N LEU A 97 -4.89 -14.06 13.05
CA LEU A 97 -4.44 -13.36 11.83
C LEU A 97 -4.97 -14.02 10.55
N VAL A 98 -5.04 -15.35 10.53
CA VAL A 98 -5.55 -16.14 9.39
C VAL A 98 -7.05 -15.95 9.17
N GLN A 99 -7.85 -15.95 10.24
CA GLN A 99 -9.28 -15.65 10.14
C GLN A 99 -9.53 -14.23 9.62
N MET A 100 -8.69 -13.29 10.04
CA MET A 100 -8.71 -11.92 9.55
C MET A 100 -8.35 -11.85 8.05
N LEU A 101 -7.34 -12.60 7.59
CA LEU A 101 -6.97 -12.71 6.17
C LEU A 101 -8.08 -13.33 5.30
N GLU A 102 -8.79 -14.33 5.82
CA GLU A 102 -9.91 -14.95 5.12
C GLU A 102 -11.08 -13.95 4.94
N THR A 103 -11.38 -13.19 5.98
CA THR A 103 -12.41 -12.13 5.92
C THR A 103 -12.00 -11.02 4.94
N ASP A 104 -10.73 -10.62 4.97
CA ASP A 104 -10.18 -9.61 4.06
C ASP A 104 -10.21 -10.06 2.61
N SER A 105 -9.89 -11.33 2.34
CA SER A 105 -9.95 -11.92 1.00
C SER A 105 -11.36 -11.81 0.41
N GLN A 106 -12.38 -12.23 1.15
CA GLN A 106 -13.76 -12.12 0.70
C GLN A 106 -14.15 -10.67 0.43
N ARG A 107 -13.77 -9.76 1.33
CA ARG A 107 -14.06 -8.32 1.19
C ARG A 107 -13.39 -7.73 -0.05
N LEU A 108 -12.12 -8.04 -0.30
CA LEU A 108 -11.41 -7.56 -1.49
C LEU A 108 -12.04 -8.09 -2.77
N GLN A 109 -12.46 -9.36 -2.77
CA GLN A 109 -13.13 -9.98 -3.91
C GLN A 109 -14.48 -9.31 -4.20
N ASP A 110 -15.30 -9.04 -3.18
CA ASP A 110 -16.57 -8.34 -3.33
C ASP A 110 -16.37 -6.91 -3.89
N MET A 111 -15.34 -6.21 -3.38
CA MET A 111 -14.99 -4.87 -3.87
C MET A 111 -14.47 -4.91 -5.31
N ALA A 112 -13.62 -5.88 -5.67
CA ALA A 112 -13.09 -6.03 -7.02
C ALA A 112 -14.18 -6.34 -8.05
N GLN A 113 -15.21 -7.12 -7.67
CA GLN A 113 -16.36 -7.42 -8.53
C GLN A 113 -17.18 -6.16 -8.86
N SER A 114 -17.24 -5.20 -7.94
CA SER A 114 -17.94 -3.92 -8.16
C SER A 114 -17.18 -2.94 -9.08
N MET A 115 -15.92 -3.24 -9.42
CA MET A 115 -15.07 -2.37 -10.23
C MET A 115 -15.10 -2.66 -11.74
N PRO A 116 -14.83 -1.65 -12.59
CA PRO A 116 -14.64 -1.84 -14.02
C PRO A 116 -13.52 -2.84 -14.31
N GLY A 117 -13.74 -3.75 -15.26
CA GLY A 117 -12.80 -4.82 -15.61
C GLY A 117 -11.42 -4.36 -16.09
N ASN A 118 -11.28 -3.10 -16.53
CA ASN A 118 -10.02 -2.54 -17.03
C ASN A 118 -9.29 -1.65 -16.00
N SER A 119 -9.66 -1.74 -14.71
CA SER A 119 -9.03 -0.97 -13.64
C SER A 119 -7.76 -1.67 -13.15
N PRO A 120 -6.58 -1.01 -13.13
CA PRO A 120 -5.37 -1.58 -12.54
C PRO A 120 -5.54 -1.93 -11.06
N LEU A 121 -6.32 -1.13 -10.32
CA LEU A 121 -6.59 -1.39 -8.91
C LEU A 121 -7.37 -2.69 -8.70
N LYS A 122 -8.29 -3.01 -9.61
CA LYS A 122 -9.05 -4.26 -9.56
C LYS A 122 -8.12 -5.47 -9.64
N GLN A 123 -7.16 -5.45 -10.56
CA GLN A 123 -6.20 -6.54 -10.72
C GLN A 123 -5.41 -6.76 -9.43
N VAL A 124 -4.88 -5.70 -8.81
CA VAL A 124 -4.12 -5.82 -7.57
C VAL A 124 -5.00 -6.31 -6.41
N MET A 125 -6.27 -5.88 -6.35
CA MET A 125 -7.21 -6.37 -5.34
C MET A 125 -7.53 -7.85 -5.51
N GLU A 126 -7.70 -8.33 -6.75
CA GLU A 126 -7.92 -9.75 -7.04
C GLU A 126 -6.69 -10.60 -6.68
N GLU A 127 -5.50 -10.14 -7.02
CA GLU A 127 -4.24 -10.79 -6.66
C GLU A 127 -4.05 -10.85 -5.14
N ALA A 128 -4.29 -9.74 -4.43
CA ALA A 128 -4.22 -9.68 -2.97
C ALA A 128 -5.27 -10.57 -2.31
N ALA A 129 -6.50 -10.62 -2.85
CA ALA A 129 -7.55 -11.51 -2.35
C ALA A 129 -7.16 -12.98 -2.51
N ALA A 130 -6.66 -13.37 -3.68
CA ALA A 130 -6.22 -14.73 -3.96
C ALA A 130 -5.04 -15.14 -3.07
N LEU A 131 -4.09 -14.22 -2.84
CA LEU A 131 -2.96 -14.45 -1.94
C LEU A 131 -3.43 -14.66 -0.51
N ALA A 132 -4.27 -13.76 0.03
CA ALA A 132 -4.80 -13.87 1.38
C ALA A 132 -5.57 -15.18 1.59
N TYR A 133 -6.40 -15.60 0.63
CA TYR A 133 -7.10 -16.88 0.68
C TYR A 133 -6.14 -18.07 0.70
N THR A 134 -5.13 -18.06 -0.18
CA THR A 134 -4.16 -19.15 -0.30
C THR A 134 -3.36 -19.32 0.99
N GLU A 135 -2.92 -18.21 1.59
CA GLU A 135 -2.19 -18.24 2.85
C GLU A 135 -3.05 -18.74 4.01
N SER A 136 -4.31 -18.30 4.10
CA SER A 136 -5.25 -18.82 5.08
C SER A 136 -5.50 -20.32 4.90
N PHE A 137 -5.63 -20.79 3.65
CA PHE A 137 -5.82 -22.20 3.35
C PHE A 137 -4.60 -23.06 3.74
N LYS A 138 -3.39 -22.62 3.42
CA LYS A 138 -2.14 -23.31 3.79
C LYS A 138 -2.01 -23.46 5.30
N PHE A 139 -2.35 -22.41 6.06
CA PHE A 139 -2.36 -22.48 7.52
C PHE A 139 -3.37 -23.51 8.03
N ASN A 140 -4.60 -23.49 7.52
CA ASN A 140 -5.65 -24.43 7.92
C ASN A 140 -5.29 -25.89 7.56
N ARG A 141 -4.48 -26.10 6.51
CA ARG A 141 -3.93 -27.41 6.16
C ARG A 141 -2.81 -27.87 7.09
N GLY A 142 -2.20 -26.95 7.84
CA GLY A 142 -1.07 -27.23 8.72
C GLY A 142 0.29 -27.16 8.04
N ASP A 143 0.43 -26.48 6.89
CA ASP A 143 1.73 -26.35 6.19
C ASP A 143 2.77 -25.55 6.98
N TYR A 144 2.32 -24.80 7.99
CA TYR A 144 3.13 -23.87 8.79
C TYR A 144 3.37 -24.35 10.23
N VAL A 145 3.01 -25.61 10.55
CA VAL A 145 3.05 -26.19 11.91
C VAL A 145 3.86 -27.47 11.91
#